data_AF-A0A9X9SNM1-F1
#
_entry.id   AF-A0A9X9SNM1-F1
#
_cell.length_a   1.000
_cell.length_b   1.000
_cell.length_c   1.000
_cell.angle_alpha   90.00
_cell.angle_beta   90.00
_cell.angle_gamma   90.00
#
_symmetry.space_group_name_H-M   'P 1'
#
loop_
_entity.id
_entity.type
_entity.pdbx_description
1 polymer ?
#
loop_
_entity_poly.entity_id
_entity_poly.type
_entity_poly.pdbx_seq_one_letter_code
_entity_poly.pdbx_strand_id
1 'polypeptide(L)'
;MRGKSSSGSSISDQKRAVMNPDELKVMLDTDCIISMAGMQPIYAEKILYYKDPALKGRANLPLPHVPELKVNLAAKPPAAALKPEYVPHEVLEDFNWRDAANAEELARSVLEAILPAGSPPEFVAQMVPAIARNWGEGSLSVIASILKETSGITVDTKEMRKEAA
;
A
#
# COMPACT_ATOMS: atom_id res chain seq x y z
N MET A 1 11.13 61.80 -67.79
CA MET A 1 11.03 61.77 -66.32
C MET A 1 11.37 60.35 -65.85
N ARG A 2 12.34 60.19 -64.93
CA ARG A 2 12.81 58.89 -64.42
C ARG A 2 11.76 58.27 -63.50
N GLY A 3 11.24 57.10 -63.86
CA GLY A 3 10.42 56.26 -62.98
C GLY A 3 11.30 55.59 -61.94
N LYS A 4 11.13 55.96 -60.67
CA LYS A 4 11.88 55.42 -59.53
C LYS A 4 11.29 54.05 -59.19
N SER A 5 11.99 52.96 -59.57
CA SER A 5 11.60 51.59 -59.24
C SER A 5 11.76 51.37 -57.74
N SER A 6 10.65 51.45 -57.02
CA SER A 6 10.53 51.07 -55.61
C SER A 6 10.68 49.55 -55.49
N SER A 7 11.84 49.09 -54.98
CA SER A 7 12.03 47.70 -54.57
C SER A 7 11.35 47.48 -53.22
N GLY A 8 10.05 47.18 -53.24
CA GLY A 8 9.33 46.80 -52.03
C GLY A 8 9.74 45.40 -51.58
N SER A 9 10.44 45.28 -50.45
CA SER A 9 10.59 43.99 -49.77
C SER A 9 9.31 43.72 -48.97
N SER A 10 8.52 42.75 -49.42
CA SER A 10 7.32 42.32 -48.71
C SER A 10 7.76 41.34 -47.61
N ILE A 11 7.73 41.79 -46.36
CA ILE A 11 7.96 40.91 -45.21
C ILE A 11 6.61 40.27 -44.91
N SER A 12 6.47 39.01 -45.31
CA SER A 12 5.24 38.23 -45.11
C SER A 12 5.14 37.82 -43.64
N ASP A 13 4.12 38.34 -42.94
CA ASP A 13 3.77 38.00 -41.56
C ASP A 13 2.93 36.71 -41.48
N GLN A 14 3.11 35.81 -42.43
CA GLN A 14 2.37 34.54 -42.47
C GLN A 14 2.90 33.62 -41.37
N LYS A 15 2.06 33.41 -40.35
CA LYS A 15 2.25 32.41 -39.29
C LYS A 15 2.27 31.00 -39.90
N ARG A 16 3.42 30.60 -40.43
CA ARG A 16 3.69 29.22 -40.83
C ARG A 16 3.98 28.40 -39.57
N ALA A 17 3.50 27.16 -39.54
CA ALA A 17 3.95 26.20 -38.55
C ALA A 17 5.47 26.00 -38.66
N VAL A 18 6.12 25.69 -37.53
CA VAL A 18 7.57 25.42 -37.50
C VAL A 18 7.96 24.27 -38.43
N MET A 19 7.10 23.25 -38.51
CA MET A 19 7.19 22.15 -39.49
C MET A 19 5.81 21.75 -39.99
N ASN A 20 5.74 21.35 -41.26
CA ASN A 20 4.54 20.79 -41.87
C ASN A 20 4.37 19.30 -41.52
N PRO A 21 3.15 18.74 -41.55
CA PRO A 21 2.93 17.30 -41.31
C PRO A 21 3.73 16.38 -42.24
N ASP A 22 3.98 16.79 -43.48
CA ASP A 22 4.78 16.00 -44.41
C ASP A 22 6.28 16.07 -44.11
N GLU A 23 6.75 17.19 -43.55
CA GLU A 23 8.12 17.35 -43.06
C GLU A 23 8.35 16.47 -41.82
N LEU A 24 7.35 16.36 -40.94
CA LEU A 24 7.41 15.47 -39.78
C LEU A 24 7.51 13.99 -40.17
N LYS A 25 6.91 13.58 -41.28
CA LYS A 25 6.95 12.18 -41.76
C LYS A 25 8.31 11.77 -42.33
N VAL A 26 9.07 12.73 -42.85
CA VAL A 26 10.40 12.48 -43.42
C VAL A 26 11.53 12.78 -42.44
N MET A 27 11.20 13.17 -41.21
CA MET A 27 12.17 13.44 -40.16
C MET A 27 12.96 12.17 -39.81
N LEU A 28 14.26 12.31 -39.60
CA LEU A 28 15.13 11.19 -39.25
C LEU A 28 14.74 10.63 -37.87
N ASP A 29 14.81 9.31 -37.72
CA ASP A 29 14.56 8.64 -36.44
C ASP A 29 15.54 9.04 -35.33
N THR A 30 16.69 9.60 -35.69
CA THR A 30 17.67 10.15 -34.75
C THR A 30 17.23 11.46 -34.14
N ASP A 31 16.21 12.12 -34.70
CA ASP A 31 15.86 13.49 -34.34
C ASP A 31 14.44 13.50 -33.74
N CYS A 32 14.14 14.51 -32.91
CA CYS A 32 12.82 14.68 -32.31
C CYS A 32 12.43 16.14 -32.11
N ILE A 33 11.14 16.33 -31.88
CA ILE A 33 10.57 17.60 -31.43
C ILE A 33 10.09 17.41 -29.99
N ILE A 34 10.55 18.27 -29.10
CA ILE A 34 10.12 18.31 -27.70
C ILE A 34 9.05 19.39 -27.56
N SER A 35 7.83 18.97 -27.23
CA SER A 35 6.69 19.86 -26.98
C SER A 35 6.28 19.78 -25.51
N MET A 36 6.54 20.85 -24.76
CA MET A 36 6.23 20.97 -23.33
C MET A 36 5.36 22.19 -23.05
N ALA A 37 4.52 22.11 -22.01
CA ALA A 37 3.64 23.21 -21.64
C ALA A 37 4.46 24.46 -21.23
N GLY A 38 4.08 25.62 -21.76
CA GLY A 38 4.73 26.90 -21.45
C GLY A 38 6.08 27.13 -22.15
N MET A 39 6.50 26.25 -23.06
CA MET A 39 7.72 26.39 -23.84
C MET A 39 7.43 26.35 -25.35
N GLN A 40 8.24 27.06 -26.13
CA GLN A 40 8.21 26.88 -27.58
C GLN A 40 8.75 25.49 -27.95
N PRO A 41 8.22 24.83 -28.98
CA PRO A 41 8.72 23.55 -29.44
C PRO A 41 10.22 23.60 -29.77
N ILE A 42 10.96 22.59 -29.32
CA ILE A 42 12.42 22.50 -29.50
C ILE A 42 12.73 21.36 -30.47
N TYR A 43 13.57 21.64 -31.46
CA TYR A 43 14.19 20.61 -32.29
C TYR A 43 15.43 20.07 -31.59
N ALA A 44 15.53 18.75 -31.42
CA ALA A 44 16.62 18.11 -30.70
C ALA A 44 17.07 16.81 -31.36
N GLU A 45 18.34 16.45 -31.15
CA GLU A 45 18.89 15.15 -31.50
C GLU A 45 18.69 14.16 -30.35
N LYS A 46 18.22 12.95 -30.64
CA LYS A 46 18.04 11.90 -29.64
C LYS A 46 19.39 11.32 -29.25
N ILE A 47 19.59 11.19 -27.94
CA ILE A 47 20.72 10.45 -27.39
C ILE A 47 20.43 8.94 -27.55
N LEU A 48 21.20 8.28 -28.41
CA LEU A 48 21.13 6.84 -28.62
C LEU A 48 22.10 6.13 -27.67
N TYR A 49 21.59 5.40 -26.68
CA TYR A 49 22.37 4.82 -25.59
C TYR A 49 23.56 3.94 -26.04
N TYR A 50 23.45 3.28 -27.19
CA TYR A 50 24.49 2.41 -27.74
C TYR A 50 25.53 3.15 -28.60
N LYS A 51 25.23 4.39 -29.03
CA LYS A 51 26.16 5.26 -29.78
C LYS A 51 26.87 6.27 -28.89
N ASP A 52 26.24 6.67 -27.79
CA ASP A 52 26.79 7.65 -26.86
C ASP A 52 27.99 7.07 -26.06
N PRO A 53 29.18 7.69 -26.10
CA PRO A 53 30.37 7.18 -25.41
C PRO A 53 30.20 7.02 -23.88
N ALA A 54 29.41 7.87 -23.23
CA ALA A 54 29.16 7.81 -21.79
C ALA A 54 28.19 6.68 -21.41
N LEU A 55 27.28 6.32 -22.32
CA LEU A 55 26.27 5.27 -22.10
C LEU A 55 26.66 3.92 -22.69
N LYS A 56 27.56 3.87 -23.66
CA LYS A 56 28.00 2.63 -24.35
C LYS A 56 28.52 1.57 -23.37
N GLY A 57 29.23 1.97 -22.32
CA GLY A 57 29.70 1.05 -21.27
C GLY A 57 28.59 0.40 -20.44
N ARG A 58 27.37 0.96 -20.47
CA ARG A 58 26.21 0.44 -19.75
C ARG A 58 25.36 -0.52 -20.58
N ALA A 59 25.52 -0.51 -21.91
CA ALA A 59 24.64 -1.21 -22.84
C ALA A 59 24.68 -2.74 -22.73
N ASN A 60 25.69 -3.32 -22.06
CA ASN A 60 25.86 -4.78 -21.91
C ASN A 60 26.34 -5.17 -20.51
N LEU A 61 25.93 -4.44 -19.47
CA LEU A 61 26.27 -4.82 -18.10
C LEU A 61 25.56 -6.14 -17.73
N PRO A 62 26.23 -7.04 -16.97
CA PRO A 62 25.57 -8.23 -16.46
C PRO A 62 24.39 -7.82 -15.57
N LEU A 63 23.32 -8.61 -15.60
CA LEU A 63 22.17 -8.36 -14.74
C LEU A 63 22.65 -8.34 -13.28
N PRO A 64 22.27 -7.33 -12.49
CA PRO A 64 22.62 -7.29 -11.08
C PRO A 64 21.98 -8.49 -10.36
N HIS A 65 22.72 -9.09 -9.44
CA HIS A 65 22.16 -10.11 -8.57
C HIS A 65 21.12 -9.48 -7.64
N VAL A 66 19.85 -9.86 -7.80
CA VAL A 66 18.77 -9.49 -6.88
C VAL A 66 18.66 -10.62 -5.85
N PRO A 67 18.89 -10.34 -4.55
CA PRO A 67 18.76 -11.37 -3.52
C PRO A 67 17.31 -11.83 -3.39
N GLU A 68 17.11 -13.12 -3.17
CA GLU A 68 15.79 -13.70 -2.96
C GLU A 68 15.19 -13.19 -1.64
N LEU A 69 13.96 -12.67 -1.71
CA LEU A 69 13.19 -12.32 -0.52
C LEU A 69 12.64 -13.61 0.11
N LYS A 70 13.26 -14.04 1.22
CA LYS A 70 12.74 -15.15 2.04
C LYS A 70 11.53 -14.66 2.85
N VAL A 71 10.34 -14.78 2.27
CA VAL A 71 9.09 -14.51 2.99
C VAL A 71 8.70 -15.75 3.78
N ASN A 72 8.86 -15.69 5.10
CA ASN A 72 8.28 -16.69 6.01
C ASN A 72 6.82 -16.32 6.22
N LEU A 73 5.97 -16.62 5.24
CA LEU A 73 4.54 -16.62 5.47
C LEU A 73 4.26 -17.82 6.37
N ALA A 74 3.98 -17.58 7.65
CA ALA A 74 3.26 -18.57 8.44
C ALA A 74 2.02 -18.92 7.63
N ALA A 75 1.93 -20.17 7.18
CA ALA A 75 0.79 -20.64 6.42
C ALA A 75 -0.43 -20.56 7.33
N LYS A 76 -1.08 -19.40 7.40
CA LYS A 76 -2.45 -19.32 7.87
C LYS A 76 -3.21 -20.16 6.84
N PRO A 77 -3.78 -21.31 7.23
CA PRO A 77 -4.60 -22.08 6.30
C PRO A 77 -5.60 -21.09 5.69
N PRO A 78 -5.90 -21.18 4.37
CA PRO A 78 -6.90 -20.32 3.77
C PRO A 78 -8.13 -20.42 4.66
N ALA A 79 -8.49 -19.32 5.31
CA ALA A 79 -9.66 -19.29 6.17
C ALA A 79 -10.80 -19.81 5.29
N ALA A 80 -11.39 -20.96 5.66
CA ALA A 80 -12.53 -21.49 4.95
C ALA A 80 -13.50 -20.32 4.80
N ALA A 81 -13.89 -20.00 3.56
CA ALA A 81 -14.65 -18.78 3.28
C ALA A 81 -15.89 -18.75 4.18
N LEU A 82 -15.80 -18.02 5.29
CA LEU A 82 -16.87 -17.90 6.26
C LEU A 82 -17.95 -17.10 5.54
N LYS A 83 -19.04 -17.77 5.17
CA LYS A 83 -20.19 -17.09 4.59
C LYS A 83 -20.83 -16.30 5.73
N PRO A 84 -20.89 -14.97 5.65
CA PRO A 84 -21.60 -14.19 6.67
C PRO A 84 -23.07 -14.57 6.60
N GLU A 85 -23.60 -15.09 7.70
CA GLU A 85 -25.03 -15.31 7.87
C GLU A 85 -25.63 -14.05 8.51
N TYR A 86 -26.79 -13.64 8.02
CA TYR A 86 -27.51 -12.51 8.60
C TYR A 86 -28.11 -12.93 9.94
N VAL A 87 -27.73 -12.24 11.01
CA VAL A 87 -28.32 -12.41 12.34
C VAL A 87 -29.45 -11.38 12.51
N PRO A 88 -30.71 -11.80 12.71
CA PRO A 88 -31.83 -10.89 12.98
C PRO A 88 -31.63 -10.12 14.29
N HIS A 89 -32.13 -8.89 14.36
CA HIS A 89 -31.92 -8.01 15.51
C HIS A 89 -32.48 -8.56 16.84
N GLU A 90 -33.54 -9.37 16.79
CA GLU A 90 -34.14 -10.02 17.96
C GLU A 90 -33.19 -11.00 18.65
N VAL A 91 -32.26 -11.59 17.90
CA VAL A 91 -31.34 -12.61 18.41
C VAL A 91 -29.99 -12.01 18.82
N LEU A 92 -29.75 -10.73 18.52
CA LEU A 92 -28.49 -10.05 18.87
C LEU A 92 -28.34 -9.82 20.37
N GLU A 93 -29.43 -9.62 21.11
CA GLU A 93 -29.37 -9.38 22.56
C GLU A 93 -28.87 -10.61 23.32
N ASP A 94 -29.23 -11.81 22.85
CA ASP A 94 -28.84 -13.09 23.43
C ASP A 94 -27.62 -13.73 22.74
N PHE A 95 -27.02 -13.05 21.75
CA PHE A 95 -25.93 -13.62 20.96
C PHE A 95 -24.66 -13.79 21.80
N ASN A 96 -24.21 -15.04 21.96
CA ASN A 96 -22.93 -15.33 22.59
C ASN A 96 -21.82 -15.29 21.55
N TRP A 97 -20.81 -14.43 21.75
CA TRP A 97 -19.66 -14.29 20.85
C TRP A 97 -18.91 -15.61 20.61
N ARG A 98 -19.02 -16.59 21.53
CA ARG A 98 -18.42 -17.92 21.40
C ARG A 98 -19.07 -18.76 20.31
N ASP A 99 -20.32 -18.47 19.95
CA ASP A 99 -21.05 -19.18 18.90
C ASP A 99 -20.68 -18.66 17.49
N ALA A 100 -19.91 -17.57 17.42
CA ALA A 100 -19.42 -17.02 16.17
C ALA A 100 -18.33 -17.91 15.56
N ALA A 101 -18.39 -18.15 14.24
CA ALA A 101 -17.36 -18.89 13.53
C ALA A 101 -15.96 -18.24 13.60
N ASN A 102 -15.90 -16.95 13.92
CA ASN A 102 -14.69 -16.15 14.13
C ASN A 102 -14.51 -15.70 15.60
N ALA A 103 -15.05 -16.45 16.56
CA ALA A 103 -15.02 -16.12 18.00
C ALA A 103 -13.62 -15.72 18.51
N GLU A 104 -12.56 -16.40 18.04
CA GLU A 104 -11.19 -16.12 18.45
C GLU A 104 -10.67 -14.77 17.91
N GLU A 105 -11.01 -14.41 16.66
CA GLU A 105 -10.64 -13.12 16.08
C GLU A 105 -11.42 -11.98 16.76
N LEU A 106 -12.70 -12.19 17.05
CA LEU A 106 -13.51 -11.26 17.84
C LEU A 106 -12.92 -11.04 19.23
N ALA A 107 -12.57 -12.12 19.94
CA ALA A 107 -11.94 -12.04 21.25
C ALA A 107 -10.62 -11.28 21.21
N ARG A 108 -9.76 -11.53 20.21
CA ARG A 108 -8.51 -10.80 20.01
C ARG A 108 -8.76 -9.30 19.80
N SER A 109 -9.64 -8.94 18.86
CA SER A 109 -9.91 -7.53 18.55
C SER A 109 -10.48 -6.76 19.75
N VAL A 110 -11.37 -7.39 20.52
CA VAL A 110 -11.93 -6.77 21.73
C VAL A 110 -10.86 -6.64 22.82
N LEU A 111 -10.02 -7.66 23.02
CA LEU A 111 -8.93 -7.60 24.00
C LEU A 111 -7.90 -6.53 23.64
N GLU A 112 -7.51 -6.39 22.37
CA GLU A 112 -6.60 -5.32 21.92
C GLU A 112 -7.18 -3.92 22.13
N ALA A 113 -8.51 -3.76 21.96
CA ALA A 113 -9.18 -2.50 22.21
C ALA A 113 -9.23 -2.13 23.71
N ILE A 114 -9.40 -3.13 24.59
CA ILE A 114 -9.48 -2.93 26.04
C ILE A 114 -8.07 -2.83 26.66
N LEU A 115 -7.12 -3.61 26.16
CA LEU A 115 -5.74 -3.74 26.64
C LEU A 115 -4.76 -3.43 25.49
N PRO A 116 -4.52 -2.15 25.19
CA PRO A 116 -3.56 -1.76 24.16
C PRO A 116 -2.14 -2.27 24.44
N ALA A 117 -1.35 -2.44 23.37
CA ALA A 117 0.05 -2.81 23.48
C ALA A 117 0.83 -1.82 24.36
N GLY A 118 1.59 -2.33 25.33
CA GLY A 118 2.35 -1.51 26.30
C GLY A 118 1.59 -1.13 27.57
N SER A 119 0.37 -1.67 27.78
CA SER A 119 -0.38 -1.48 29.02
C SER A 119 0.43 -1.95 30.26
N PRO A 120 0.42 -1.19 31.38
CA PRO A 120 1.11 -1.59 32.61
C PRO A 120 0.62 -2.94 33.16
N PRO A 121 1.50 -3.79 33.74
CA PRO A 121 1.10 -5.08 34.28
C PRO A 121 0.00 -5.01 35.35
N GLU A 122 0.00 -3.95 36.17
CA GLU A 122 -1.02 -3.72 37.20
C GLU A 122 -2.41 -3.47 36.59
N PHE A 123 -2.47 -2.74 35.48
CA PHE A 123 -3.71 -2.47 34.77
C PHE A 123 -4.28 -3.76 34.16
N VAL A 124 -3.41 -4.59 33.57
CA VAL A 124 -3.81 -5.89 33.03
C VAL A 124 -4.35 -6.79 34.16
N ALA A 125 -3.67 -6.83 35.31
CA ALA A 125 -4.10 -7.62 36.46
C ALA A 125 -5.49 -7.21 37.00
N GLN A 126 -5.83 -5.92 36.95
CA GLN A 126 -7.16 -5.43 37.36
C GLN A 126 -8.26 -5.73 36.33
N MET A 127 -7.93 -5.61 35.04
CA MET A 127 -8.92 -5.75 33.96
C MET A 127 -9.26 -7.20 33.63
N VAL A 128 -8.29 -8.12 33.70
CA VAL A 128 -8.49 -9.55 33.34
C VAL A 128 -9.60 -10.23 34.16
N PRO A 129 -9.69 -10.08 35.50
CA PRO A 129 -10.81 -10.64 36.28
C PRO A 129 -12.18 -10.11 35.85
N ALA A 130 -12.27 -8.79 35.58
CA ALA A 130 -13.52 -8.15 35.17
C ALA A 130 -13.99 -8.65 33.79
N ILE A 131 -13.05 -8.79 32.84
CA ILE A 131 -13.31 -9.34 31.51
C ILE A 131 -13.75 -10.79 31.63
N ALA A 132 -13.03 -11.60 32.40
CA ALA A 132 -13.34 -13.01 32.60
C ALA A 132 -14.74 -13.24 33.20
N ARG A 133 -15.11 -12.41 34.19
CA ARG A 133 -16.46 -12.44 34.78
C ARG A 133 -17.54 -12.11 33.76
N ASN A 134 -17.32 -11.11 32.92
CA ASN A 134 -18.28 -10.69 31.89
C ASN A 134 -18.38 -11.70 30.74
N TRP A 135 -17.28 -12.39 30.42
CA TRP A 135 -17.22 -13.36 29.32
C TRP A 135 -17.60 -14.78 29.73
N GLY A 136 -17.95 -15.00 31.01
CA GLY A 136 -18.42 -16.26 31.55
C GLY A 136 -17.32 -17.29 31.79
N GLU A 137 -17.72 -18.43 32.37
CA GLU A 137 -16.81 -19.51 32.76
C GLU A 137 -15.98 -20.03 31.57
N GLY A 138 -14.71 -20.37 31.83
CA GLY A 138 -13.78 -20.88 30.82
C GLY A 138 -13.11 -19.82 29.92
N SER A 139 -13.46 -18.53 30.05
CA SER A 139 -12.85 -17.44 29.26
C SER A 139 -11.39 -17.17 29.63
N LEU A 140 -11.00 -17.42 30.89
CA LEU A 140 -9.65 -17.14 31.42
C LEU A 140 -8.53 -17.82 30.61
N SER A 141 -8.72 -19.06 30.15
CA SER A 141 -7.70 -19.78 29.37
C SER A 141 -7.50 -19.16 27.98
N VAL A 142 -8.58 -18.69 27.35
CA VAL A 142 -8.55 -18.01 26.06
C VAL A 142 -7.88 -16.65 26.20
N ILE A 143 -8.28 -15.86 27.21
CA ILE A 143 -7.68 -14.55 27.51
C ILE A 143 -6.18 -14.69 27.78
N ALA A 144 -5.77 -15.66 28.60
CA ALA A 144 -4.36 -15.90 28.92
C ALA A 144 -3.54 -16.32 27.68
N SER A 145 -4.14 -17.12 26.80
CA SER A 145 -3.48 -17.57 25.56
C SER A 145 -3.28 -16.40 24.59
N ILE A 146 -4.30 -15.56 24.43
CA ILE A 146 -4.25 -14.35 23.58
C ILE A 146 -3.21 -13.36 24.14
N LEU A 147 -3.27 -13.02 25.42
CA LEU A 147 -2.33 -12.06 26.04
C LEU A 147 -0.87 -12.51 25.95
N LYS A 148 -0.61 -13.82 26.11
CA LYS A 148 0.72 -14.39 25.94
C LYS A 148 1.24 -14.21 24.50
N GLU A 149 0.37 -14.37 23.51
CA GLU A 149 0.72 -14.26 22.09
C GLU A 149 0.94 -12.80 21.66
N THR A 150 0.08 -11.86 22.08
CA THR A 150 0.12 -10.45 21.63
C THR A 150 1.04 -9.55 22.46
N SER A 151 1.16 -9.78 23.76
CA SER A 151 1.83 -8.85 24.68
C SER A 151 2.97 -9.47 25.48
N GLY A 152 3.20 -10.78 25.35
CA GLY A 152 4.22 -11.52 26.11
C GLY A 152 3.91 -11.61 27.61
N ILE A 153 2.71 -11.21 28.05
CA ILE A 153 2.30 -11.21 29.44
C ILE A 153 1.80 -12.61 29.83
N THR A 154 2.40 -13.18 30.88
CA THR A 154 1.97 -14.46 31.44
C THR A 154 0.99 -14.23 32.58
N VAL A 155 -0.26 -14.67 32.41
CA VAL A 155 -1.29 -14.65 33.46
C VAL A 155 -1.28 -16.00 34.20
N ASP A 156 -1.12 -15.98 35.53
CA ASP A 156 -1.21 -17.20 36.34
C ASP A 156 -2.68 -17.60 36.53
N THR A 157 -3.13 -18.55 35.72
CA THR A 157 -4.50 -19.04 35.70
C THR A 157 -4.91 -19.84 36.96
N LYS A 158 -3.96 -20.28 37.81
CA LYS A 158 -4.26 -21.05 39.03
C LYS A 158 -4.64 -20.16 40.20
N GLU A 159 -3.97 -19.02 40.37
CA GLU A 159 -4.24 -18.09 41.48
C GLU A 159 -5.56 -17.34 41.28
N MET A 160 -5.89 -16.95 40.03
CA MET A 160 -7.10 -16.17 39.74
C MET A 160 -8.42 -16.93 39.88
N ARG A 161 -8.41 -18.28 39.90
CA ARG A 161 -9.61 -19.07 40.19
C ARG A 161 -10.06 -18.96 41.65
N LYS A 162 -9.19 -18.55 42.58
CA LYS A 162 -9.55 -18.38 44.00
C LYS A 162 -10.29 -17.08 44.30
N GLU A 163 -10.14 -16.03 43.49
CA GLU A 163 -10.80 -14.74 43.68
C GLU A 163 -12.16 -14.62 42.98
N ALA A 164 -12.50 -15.57 42.09
CA ALA A 164 -13.73 -15.57 41.31
C ALA A 164 -14.82 -16.53 41.83
N ALA A 165 -14.60 -17.16 42.98
CA ALA A 165 -15.55 -18.08 43.64
C ALA A 165 -16.28 -17.38 44.81
#